data_AF-A0A8H7EXV6-F1
#
_entry.id   AF-A0A8H7EXV6-F1
#
_cell.length_a   1.000
_cell.length_b   1.000
_cell.length_c   1.000
_cell.angle_alpha   90.00
_cell.angle_beta   90.00
_cell.angle_gamma   90.00
#
_symmetry.space_group_name_H-M   'P 1'
#
loop_
_entity.id
_entity.type
_entity.pdbx_description
1 polymer ?
#
loop_
_entity_poly.entity_id
_entity_poly.type
_entity_poly.pdbx_seq_one_letter_code
_entity_poly.pdbx_strand_id
1 'polypeptide(L)'
;MTRVSKTGCPSLISLSSEVLCHVLLHLDDSSILAARQTSRALYFASKSRQLWYRIIIRLQMSQGVPAPEEEMDAYTVEELEKWAFRRHRAQDLWAGISKCRFSNRLLRVRAELPSPAPSYCKLIPGGRWLLVGYSDARMCTVDLEDAKFPLYPVYNPGEFDKTLCGQTLEVTKTFWVDQSKPQLSLRIAGCVAEYSDSDPGTLTDRRTFVYHVDLVGHGSAATLVAKPYALFANPGLGDRNHNFGLNERYIVDHWTVNNDYESVRTGQLRAYDYSAIVVNGTSQSHLTYSATNPIVYDLKSSLCHVINFIYGNTFVVIGTLPDAVYVLEVDPETRSIMLLHIIETSCRICSDVVRFPGLSESRMVLVGSNPIVLGIVIPHHKNVPVTTVKLAEVNYTWTRQRSLTALGTSVSLFFQLEFYRSFSLNIFWILNQSWDILQPSRQVGNVFDTSMDTNSELASFDQSIGRLVYRPYRGDDLSIIDLV
;
A
#
# COMPACT_ATOMS: atom_id res chain seq x y z
N MET A 1 46.51 -60.30 -7.49
CA MET A 1 45.86 -59.05 -7.92
C MET A 1 44.66 -58.78 -7.03
N THR A 2 44.79 -57.88 -6.06
CA THR A 2 43.70 -57.43 -5.19
C THR A 2 42.87 -56.37 -5.91
N ARG A 3 41.57 -56.60 -6.10
CA ARG A 3 40.65 -55.56 -6.58
C ARG A 3 40.50 -54.50 -5.50
N VAL A 4 41.07 -53.31 -5.72
CA VAL A 4 40.74 -52.13 -4.92
C VAL A 4 39.28 -51.80 -5.19
N SER A 5 38.42 -52.03 -4.21
CA SER A 5 37.03 -51.58 -4.26
C SER A 5 37.03 -50.07 -4.33
N LYS A 6 36.56 -49.49 -5.45
CA LYS A 6 36.20 -48.07 -5.50
C LYS A 6 35.19 -47.82 -4.40
N THR A 7 35.61 -47.17 -3.32
CA THR A 7 34.72 -46.56 -2.34
C THR A 7 34.01 -45.42 -3.05
N GLY A 8 32.89 -45.73 -3.69
CA GLY A 8 32.07 -44.72 -4.35
C GLY A 8 31.64 -43.69 -3.32
N CYS A 9 31.79 -42.40 -3.65
CA CYS A 9 31.27 -41.34 -2.80
C CYS A 9 29.79 -41.62 -2.53
N PRO A 10 29.31 -41.50 -1.28
CA PRO A 10 27.90 -41.69 -0.97
C PRO A 10 27.09 -40.74 -1.85
N SER A 11 26.09 -41.28 -2.55
CA SER A 11 25.27 -40.47 -3.45
C SER A 11 24.48 -39.47 -2.63
N LEU A 12 24.28 -38.24 -3.14
CA LEU A 12 23.50 -37.22 -2.42
C LEU A 12 22.12 -37.76 -2.01
N ILE A 13 21.49 -38.55 -2.89
CA ILE A 13 20.18 -39.17 -2.66
C ILE A 13 20.16 -40.31 -1.63
N SER A 14 21.32 -40.78 -1.14
CA SER A 14 21.40 -41.77 -0.03
C SER A 14 21.57 -41.13 1.34
N LEU A 15 21.58 -39.80 1.43
CA LEU A 15 21.53 -39.07 2.70
C LEU A 15 20.11 -39.04 3.26
N SER A 16 19.97 -38.85 4.58
CA SER A 16 18.64 -38.70 5.21
C SER A 16 17.93 -37.42 4.73
N SER A 17 16.61 -37.40 4.82
CA SER A 17 15.79 -36.21 4.50
C SER A 17 16.18 -34.98 5.31
N GLU A 18 16.64 -35.16 6.55
CA GLU A 18 17.15 -34.10 7.43
C GLU A 18 18.45 -33.50 6.89
N VAL A 19 19.43 -34.34 6.54
CA VAL A 19 20.70 -33.87 5.95
C VAL A 19 20.45 -33.23 4.59
N LEU A 20 19.57 -33.80 3.76
CA LEU A 20 19.13 -33.17 2.51
C LEU A 20 18.45 -31.82 2.75
N CYS A 21 17.60 -31.69 3.78
CA CYS A 21 17.01 -30.41 4.16
C CYS A 21 18.09 -29.41 4.56
N HIS A 22 19.09 -29.80 5.36
CA HIS A 22 20.23 -28.95 5.69
C HIS A 22 21.06 -28.53 4.46
N VAL A 23 21.17 -29.39 3.44
CA VAL A 23 21.82 -29.06 2.16
C VAL A 23 20.94 -28.16 1.26
N LEU A 24 19.62 -28.14 1.44
CA LEU A 24 18.70 -27.21 0.77
C LEU A 24 18.58 -25.87 1.53
N LEU A 25 18.83 -25.86 2.83
CA LEU A 25 19.41 -24.70 3.50
C LEU A 25 20.81 -24.42 2.89
N HIS A 26 21.42 -23.27 3.16
CA HIS A 26 22.55 -22.71 2.38
C HIS A 26 22.23 -22.34 0.91
N LEU A 27 21.57 -23.18 0.09
CA LEU A 27 21.21 -22.85 -1.32
C LEU A 27 20.42 -21.55 -1.48
N ASP A 28 20.47 -20.96 -2.68
CA ASP A 28 19.55 -19.91 -3.12
C ASP A 28 18.21 -20.47 -3.59
N ASP A 29 17.24 -19.58 -3.78
CA ASP A 29 15.85 -19.98 -3.93
C ASP A 29 15.61 -20.64 -5.29
N SER A 30 16.25 -20.15 -6.36
CA SER A 30 16.25 -20.77 -7.69
C SER A 30 16.88 -22.17 -7.70
N SER A 31 18.00 -22.40 -7.00
CA SER A 31 18.60 -23.72 -6.87
C SER A 31 17.73 -24.69 -6.07
N ILE A 32 16.99 -24.23 -5.07
CA ILE A 32 16.00 -25.05 -4.34
C ILE A 32 14.89 -25.50 -5.32
N LEU A 33 14.36 -24.58 -6.13
CA LEU A 33 13.32 -24.91 -7.12
C LEU A 33 13.82 -25.88 -8.20
N ALA A 34 15.07 -25.73 -8.66
CA ALA A 34 15.69 -26.67 -9.58
C ALA A 34 15.93 -28.04 -8.94
N ALA A 35 16.50 -28.09 -7.72
CA ALA A 35 16.79 -29.33 -6.99
C ALA A 35 15.53 -30.19 -6.80
N ARG A 36 14.37 -29.57 -6.53
CA ARG A 36 13.06 -30.24 -6.44
C ARG A 36 12.64 -30.99 -7.69
N GLN A 37 13.09 -30.58 -8.86
CA GLN A 37 12.77 -31.22 -10.14
C GLN A 37 13.72 -32.40 -10.46
N THR A 38 14.85 -32.53 -9.75
CA THR A 38 15.87 -33.55 -10.05
C THR A 38 15.59 -34.92 -9.46
N SER A 39 14.99 -35.01 -8.26
CA SER A 39 14.72 -36.30 -7.61
C SER A 39 13.60 -36.22 -6.58
N ARG A 40 12.91 -37.36 -6.37
CA ARG A 40 11.86 -37.50 -5.36
C ARG A 40 12.37 -37.31 -3.93
N ALA A 41 13.63 -37.65 -3.65
CA ALA A 41 14.25 -37.43 -2.35
C ALA A 41 14.44 -35.93 -2.04
N LEU A 42 14.96 -35.17 -2.99
CA LEU A 42 15.11 -33.70 -2.86
C LEU A 42 13.75 -32.99 -2.84
N TYR A 43 12.77 -33.47 -3.62
CA TYR A 43 11.39 -33.01 -3.53
C TYR A 43 10.84 -33.16 -2.10
N PHE A 44 10.95 -34.35 -1.49
CA PHE A 44 10.48 -34.55 -0.11
C PHE A 44 11.28 -33.79 0.93
N ALA A 45 12.62 -33.71 0.82
CA ALA A 45 13.44 -32.91 1.73
C ALA A 45 13.05 -31.41 1.69
N SER A 46 12.67 -30.91 0.52
CA SER A 46 12.19 -29.54 0.35
C SER A 46 10.77 -29.27 0.89
N LYS A 47 10.05 -30.30 1.37
CA LYS A 47 8.78 -30.14 2.10
C LYS A 47 9.00 -29.85 3.61
N SER A 48 10.21 -29.47 4.00
CA SER A 48 10.47 -28.93 5.34
C SER A 48 9.88 -27.53 5.50
N ARG A 49 9.07 -27.32 6.54
CA ARG A 49 8.55 -26.01 6.96
C ARG A 49 9.65 -24.97 7.15
N GLN A 50 10.78 -25.37 7.75
CA GLN A 50 11.94 -24.48 7.99
C GLN A 50 12.57 -23.94 6.71
N LEU A 51 12.56 -24.73 5.62
CA LEU A 51 13.06 -24.29 4.33
C LEU A 51 12.19 -23.17 3.75
N TRP A 52 10.87 -23.34 3.79
CA TRP A 52 9.92 -22.33 3.34
C TRP A 52 9.93 -21.08 4.21
N TYR A 53 10.12 -21.20 5.54
CA TYR A 53 10.31 -20.05 6.42
C TYR A 53 11.52 -19.21 6.01
N ARG A 54 12.67 -19.87 5.75
CA ARG A 54 13.87 -19.19 5.27
C ARG A 54 13.65 -18.49 3.91
N ILE A 55 12.93 -19.11 2.98
CA ILE A 55 12.59 -18.50 1.68
C ILE A 55 11.69 -17.28 1.88
N ILE A 56 10.64 -17.38 2.71
CA ILE A 56 9.72 -16.26 2.99
C ILE A 56 10.46 -15.09 3.66
N ILE A 57 11.29 -15.35 4.66
CA ILE A 57 12.11 -14.31 5.32
C ILE A 57 13.09 -13.68 4.32
N ARG A 58 13.66 -14.45 3.39
CA ARG A 58 14.51 -13.90 2.31
C ARG A 58 13.74 -13.00 1.35
N LEU A 59 12.54 -13.39 0.93
CA LEU A 59 11.67 -12.58 0.08
C LEU A 59 11.32 -11.24 0.77
N GLN A 60 11.01 -11.27 2.06
CA GLN A 60 10.77 -10.07 2.86
C GLN A 60 12.01 -9.15 2.88
N MET A 61 13.15 -9.68 3.31
CA MET A 61 14.38 -8.91 3.55
C MET A 61 15.06 -8.39 2.28
N SER A 62 15.07 -9.19 1.21
CA SER A 62 15.81 -8.86 -0.02
C SER A 62 14.98 -8.19 -1.11
N GLN A 63 13.66 -8.41 -1.13
CA GLN A 63 12.78 -7.91 -2.20
C GLN A 63 11.65 -7.00 -1.68
N GLY A 64 11.55 -6.79 -0.37
CA GLY A 64 10.50 -5.96 0.24
C GLY A 64 9.11 -6.57 0.11
N VAL A 65 9.02 -7.89 -0.03
CA VAL A 65 7.74 -8.60 -0.09
C VAL A 65 7.05 -8.50 1.27
N PRO A 66 5.76 -8.11 1.35
CA PRO A 66 5.03 -8.08 2.61
C PRO A 66 5.07 -9.43 3.33
N ALA A 67 4.98 -9.40 4.66
CA ALA A 67 4.83 -10.63 5.44
C ALA A 67 3.55 -11.39 5.04
N PRO A 68 3.48 -12.71 5.28
CA PRO A 68 2.23 -13.44 5.16
C PRO A 68 1.11 -12.79 5.96
N GLU A 69 -0.10 -12.93 5.45
CA GLU A 69 -1.30 -12.32 5.98
C GLU A 69 -1.69 -12.92 7.34
N GLU A 70 -1.21 -14.13 7.64
CA GLU A 70 -1.44 -14.89 8.88
C GLU A 70 -0.10 -15.30 9.49
N GLU A 71 -0.09 -15.76 10.75
CA GLU A 71 1.15 -16.22 11.39
C GLU A 71 1.76 -17.39 10.62
N MET A 72 3.09 -17.40 10.48
CA MET A 72 3.79 -18.42 9.68
C MET A 72 3.56 -19.86 10.19
N ASP A 73 3.30 -20.05 11.48
CA ASP A 73 2.97 -21.34 12.11
C ASP A 73 1.54 -21.83 11.82
N ALA A 74 0.60 -20.93 11.48
CA ALA A 74 -0.76 -21.30 11.12
C ALA A 74 -0.82 -22.04 9.77
N TYR A 75 0.06 -21.68 8.82
CA TYR A 75 0.07 -22.29 7.49
C TYR A 75 0.59 -23.72 7.45
N THR A 76 -0.04 -24.54 6.61
CA THR A 76 0.52 -25.82 6.14
C THR A 76 1.77 -25.59 5.27
N VAL A 77 2.58 -26.65 5.10
CA VAL A 77 3.76 -26.59 4.21
C VAL A 77 3.35 -26.26 2.78
N GLU A 78 2.23 -26.82 2.33
CA GLU A 78 1.64 -26.62 1.01
C GLU A 78 1.23 -25.16 0.76
N GLU A 79 0.71 -24.49 1.79
CA GLU A 79 0.34 -23.07 1.70
C GLU A 79 1.56 -22.15 1.74
N LEU A 80 2.55 -22.41 2.59
CA LEU A 80 3.82 -21.68 2.61
C LEU A 80 4.55 -21.79 1.25
N GLU A 81 4.55 -22.99 0.69
CA GLU A 81 5.06 -23.29 -0.65
C GLU A 81 4.30 -22.50 -1.73
N LYS A 82 2.95 -22.56 -1.74
CA LYS A 82 2.11 -21.80 -2.67
C LYS A 82 2.33 -20.29 -2.54
N TRP A 83 2.43 -19.78 -1.30
CA TRP A 83 2.64 -18.38 -0.97
C TRP A 83 3.97 -17.87 -1.54
N ALA A 84 5.05 -18.61 -1.30
CA ALA A 84 6.39 -18.27 -1.79
C ALA A 84 6.50 -18.38 -3.31
N PHE A 85 5.98 -19.47 -3.91
CA PHE A 85 5.98 -19.64 -5.37
C PHE A 85 5.27 -18.50 -6.10
N ARG A 86 4.12 -18.06 -5.60
CA ARG A 86 3.37 -16.95 -6.19
C ARG A 86 4.20 -15.67 -6.24
N ARG A 87 4.92 -15.38 -5.16
CA ARG A 87 5.76 -14.19 -5.01
C ARG A 87 7.03 -14.27 -5.85
N HIS A 88 7.73 -15.41 -5.87
CA HIS A 88 8.84 -15.62 -6.82
C HIS A 88 8.39 -15.45 -8.28
N ARG A 89 7.26 -16.05 -8.67
CA ARG A 89 6.73 -15.93 -10.04
C ARG A 89 6.41 -14.50 -10.43
N ALA A 90 5.79 -13.72 -9.54
CA ALA A 90 5.57 -12.29 -9.79
C ALA A 90 6.89 -11.55 -10.02
N GLN A 91 7.91 -11.82 -9.20
CA GLN A 91 9.23 -11.21 -9.32
C GLN A 91 9.97 -11.62 -10.62
N ASP A 92 9.90 -12.89 -11.03
CA ASP A 92 10.45 -13.37 -12.31
C ASP A 92 9.75 -12.71 -13.52
N LEU A 93 8.45 -12.43 -13.40
CA LEU A 93 7.68 -11.69 -14.41
C LEU A 93 8.12 -10.22 -14.47
N TRP A 94 8.27 -9.55 -13.32
CA TRP A 94 8.78 -8.18 -13.24
C TRP A 94 10.24 -8.04 -13.68
N ALA A 95 11.05 -9.08 -13.52
CA ALA A 95 12.42 -9.16 -14.02
C ALA A 95 12.50 -9.45 -15.53
N GLY A 96 11.38 -9.70 -16.21
CA GLY A 96 11.35 -10.09 -17.62
C GLY A 96 11.94 -11.49 -17.90
N ILE A 97 12.16 -12.30 -16.86
CA ILE A 97 12.70 -13.67 -16.95
C ILE A 97 11.61 -14.60 -17.49
N SER A 98 10.37 -14.40 -17.06
CA SER A 98 9.21 -15.20 -17.46
C SER A 98 8.31 -14.48 -18.47
N LYS A 99 7.70 -15.23 -19.39
CA LYS A 99 6.67 -14.69 -20.30
C LYS A 99 5.38 -14.43 -19.53
N CYS A 100 4.94 -13.18 -19.52
CA CYS A 100 3.69 -12.80 -18.87
C CYS A 100 2.47 -13.39 -19.59
N ARG A 101 1.53 -13.92 -18.79
CA ARG A 101 0.15 -14.19 -19.19
C ARG A 101 -0.77 -13.48 -18.21
N PHE A 102 -1.98 -13.20 -18.64
CA PHE A 102 -2.97 -12.47 -17.85
C PHE A 102 -4.19 -13.37 -17.64
N SER A 103 -4.65 -13.45 -16.40
CA SER A 103 -5.99 -13.96 -16.08
C SER A 103 -6.83 -12.76 -15.67
N ASN A 104 -7.78 -12.37 -16.53
CA ASN A 104 -8.76 -11.33 -16.19
C ASN A 104 -9.99 -11.99 -15.55
N ARG A 105 -10.44 -11.46 -14.41
CA ARG A 105 -11.62 -11.86 -13.66
C ARG A 105 -12.47 -10.62 -13.40
N LEU A 106 -13.73 -10.65 -13.86
CA LEU A 106 -14.68 -9.56 -13.63
C LEU A 106 -15.31 -9.71 -12.24
N LEU A 107 -15.06 -8.73 -11.37
CA LEU A 107 -15.62 -8.61 -10.03
C LEU A 107 -16.83 -7.68 -10.07
N ARG A 108 -18.04 -8.23 -9.92
CA ARG A 108 -19.27 -7.43 -9.88
C ARG A 108 -19.48 -6.81 -8.51
N VAL A 109 -19.09 -5.55 -8.33
CA VAL A 109 -19.27 -4.82 -7.06
C VAL A 109 -20.67 -4.21 -6.99
N ARG A 110 -21.70 -5.06 -7.04
CA ARG A 110 -23.07 -4.67 -6.71
C ARG A 110 -23.37 -5.09 -5.28
N ALA A 111 -23.55 -4.10 -4.42
CA ALA A 111 -24.28 -4.33 -3.18
C ALA A 111 -25.74 -4.72 -3.52
N GLU A 112 -26.39 -5.45 -2.63
CA GLU A 112 -27.82 -5.80 -2.77
C GLU A 112 -28.75 -4.57 -2.67
N LEU A 113 -28.24 -3.47 -2.11
CA LEU A 113 -28.88 -2.16 -2.08
C LEU A 113 -28.46 -1.30 -3.28
N PRO A 114 -29.26 -0.27 -3.67
CA PRO A 114 -28.87 0.78 -4.61
C PRO A 114 -27.74 1.64 -4.02
N SER A 115 -26.54 1.07 -4.02
CA SER A 115 -25.31 1.68 -3.53
C SER A 115 -24.72 2.59 -4.61
N PRO A 116 -24.10 3.72 -4.25
CA PRO A 116 -23.27 4.47 -5.18
C PRO A 116 -22.12 3.60 -5.70
N ALA A 117 -21.58 3.96 -6.86
CA ALA A 117 -20.42 3.28 -7.45
C ALA A 117 -19.20 3.33 -6.50
N PRO A 118 -18.27 2.34 -6.58
CA PRO A 118 -17.04 2.33 -5.77
C PRO A 118 -16.21 3.61 -5.92
N SER A 119 -16.17 4.44 -4.87
CA SER A 119 -15.39 5.68 -4.84
C SER A 119 -13.91 5.42 -4.57
N TYR A 120 -13.63 4.38 -3.77
CA TYR A 120 -12.31 3.98 -3.31
C TYR A 120 -12.12 2.47 -3.53
N CYS A 121 -10.94 2.06 -3.98
CA CYS A 121 -10.55 0.65 -4.07
C CYS A 121 -9.07 0.53 -3.70
N LYS A 122 -8.70 -0.35 -2.77
CA LYS A 122 -7.28 -0.66 -2.53
C LYS A 122 -7.05 -2.10 -2.10
N LEU A 123 -6.10 -2.75 -2.75
CA LEU A 123 -5.54 -4.03 -2.33
C LEU A 123 -4.80 -3.83 -1.00
N ILE A 124 -5.11 -4.68 -0.03
CA ILE A 124 -4.32 -4.83 1.17
C ILE A 124 -3.02 -5.58 0.80
N PRO A 125 -1.85 -5.26 1.39
CA PRO A 125 -0.59 -5.94 1.11
C PRO A 125 -0.68 -7.47 1.17
N GLY A 126 -0.10 -8.13 0.17
CA GLY A 126 -0.29 -9.55 -0.12
C GLY A 126 -1.43 -9.82 -1.11
N GLY A 127 -2.29 -8.83 -1.33
CA GLY A 127 -3.20 -8.71 -2.47
C GLY A 127 -4.36 -9.70 -2.50
N ARG A 128 -4.52 -10.54 -1.48
CA ARG A 128 -5.71 -11.39 -1.28
C ARG A 128 -6.99 -10.56 -1.12
N TRP A 129 -6.93 -9.52 -0.30
CA TRP A 129 -8.09 -8.72 0.08
C TRP A 129 -8.14 -7.39 -0.65
N LEU A 130 -9.31 -7.03 -1.16
CA LEU A 130 -9.60 -5.72 -1.76
C LEU A 130 -10.55 -4.94 -0.84
N LEU A 131 -10.08 -3.81 -0.30
CA LEU A 131 -10.93 -2.79 0.31
C LEU A 131 -11.70 -2.06 -0.79
N VAL A 132 -13.01 -1.94 -0.60
CA VAL A 132 -13.93 -1.21 -1.48
C VAL A 132 -14.73 -0.22 -0.67
N GLY A 133 -14.50 1.07 -0.89
CA GLY A 133 -15.15 2.16 -0.19
C GLY A 133 -16.15 2.88 -1.07
N TYR A 134 -17.29 3.23 -0.49
CA TYR A 134 -18.41 3.90 -1.16
C TYR A 134 -18.48 5.38 -0.75
N SER A 135 -19.24 6.21 -1.49
CA SER A 135 -19.37 7.64 -1.14
C SER A 135 -20.21 7.88 0.12
N ASP A 136 -21.07 6.94 0.50
CA ASP A 136 -21.86 6.92 1.75
C ASP A 136 -21.07 6.43 2.99
N ALA A 137 -19.76 6.64 2.96
CA ALA A 137 -18.78 6.26 3.97
C ALA A 137 -18.60 4.75 4.27
N ARG A 138 -19.47 3.86 3.76
CA ARG A 138 -19.36 2.40 3.96
C ARG A 138 -18.07 1.84 3.34
N MET A 139 -17.55 0.77 3.94
CA MET A 139 -16.40 0.01 3.43
C MET A 139 -16.72 -1.49 3.46
N CYS A 140 -16.44 -2.16 2.35
CA CYS A 140 -16.51 -3.62 2.22
C CYS A 140 -15.12 -4.19 1.89
N THR A 141 -14.95 -5.49 2.14
CA THR A 141 -13.83 -6.31 1.70
C THR A 141 -14.30 -7.39 0.76
N VAL A 142 -13.50 -7.66 -0.28
CA VAL A 142 -13.67 -8.83 -1.14
C VAL A 142 -12.46 -9.74 -0.98
N ASP A 143 -12.69 -11.03 -0.72
CA ASP A 143 -11.65 -12.05 -0.87
C ASP A 143 -11.48 -12.37 -2.37
N LEU A 144 -10.32 -12.04 -2.94
CA LEU A 144 -10.02 -12.28 -4.34
C LEU A 144 -9.49 -13.70 -4.60
N GLU A 145 -9.35 -14.54 -3.58
CA GLU A 145 -9.10 -15.99 -3.71
C GLU A 145 -10.38 -16.83 -3.64
N ASP A 146 -11.50 -16.29 -3.14
CA ASP A 146 -12.82 -16.94 -3.23
C ASP A 146 -13.39 -16.76 -4.65
N ALA A 147 -13.79 -17.87 -5.28
CA ALA A 147 -14.37 -17.89 -6.61
C ALA A 147 -15.74 -17.16 -6.72
N LYS A 148 -16.42 -16.92 -5.60
CA LYS A 148 -17.70 -16.19 -5.55
C LYS A 148 -17.53 -14.69 -5.33
N PHE A 149 -16.34 -14.24 -4.91
CA PHE A 149 -16.07 -12.86 -4.51
C PHE A 149 -17.10 -12.25 -3.54
N PRO A 150 -17.38 -12.88 -2.39
CA PRO A 150 -18.32 -12.34 -1.42
C PRO A 150 -17.87 -10.96 -0.92
N LEU A 151 -18.80 -10.01 -0.91
CA LEU A 151 -18.64 -8.69 -0.31
C LEU A 151 -18.96 -8.78 1.17
N TYR A 152 -17.93 -8.77 2.01
CA TYR A 152 -18.10 -8.69 3.46
C TYR A 152 -18.09 -7.22 3.89
N PRO A 153 -19.10 -6.72 4.63
CA PRO A 153 -19.04 -5.39 5.21
C PRO A 153 -17.90 -5.35 6.25
N VAL A 154 -16.99 -4.39 6.11
CA VAL A 154 -15.90 -4.19 7.08
C VAL A 154 -16.44 -3.39 8.25
N TYR A 155 -17.03 -2.23 7.95
CA TYR A 155 -17.65 -1.36 8.93
C TYR A 155 -18.74 -0.50 8.29
N ASN A 156 -19.68 -0.03 9.13
CA ASN A 156 -20.61 1.03 8.80
C ASN A 156 -20.41 2.21 9.77
N PRO A 157 -20.05 3.43 9.32
CA PRO A 157 -19.91 4.60 10.20
C PRO A 157 -21.16 4.94 11.02
N GLY A 158 -22.34 4.46 10.62
CA GLY A 158 -23.57 4.49 11.41
C GLY A 158 -23.51 3.76 12.76
N GLU A 159 -22.51 2.90 12.98
CA GLU A 159 -22.18 2.29 14.27
C GLU A 159 -21.63 3.30 15.28
N PHE A 160 -20.93 4.34 14.80
CA PHE A 160 -20.48 5.47 15.61
C PHE A 160 -21.60 6.49 15.81
N ASP A 161 -22.13 7.01 14.69
CA ASP A 161 -23.25 7.96 14.68
C ASP A 161 -24.07 7.78 13.40
N LYS A 162 -25.39 7.69 13.55
CA LYS A 162 -26.33 7.53 12.44
C LYS A 162 -26.33 8.72 11.47
N THR A 163 -25.88 9.91 11.89
CA THR A 163 -25.74 11.07 10.96
C THR A 163 -24.75 10.78 9.83
N LEU A 164 -23.71 9.98 10.10
CA LEU A 164 -22.65 9.64 9.15
C LEU A 164 -23.11 8.79 7.96
N CYS A 165 -24.33 8.26 7.98
CA CYS A 165 -24.91 7.47 6.88
C CYS A 165 -25.88 8.25 5.97
N GLY A 166 -26.20 9.50 6.31
CA GLY A 166 -27.36 10.20 5.74
C GLY A 166 -27.14 10.87 4.39
N GLN A 167 -26.14 11.76 4.31
CA GLN A 167 -26.00 12.72 3.19
C GLN A 167 -24.52 13.09 2.90
N THR A 168 -23.60 12.13 3.03
CA THR A 168 -22.16 12.40 2.92
C THR A 168 -21.75 12.56 1.45
N LEU A 169 -21.45 13.80 1.00
CA LEU A 169 -21.02 14.02 -0.38
C LEU A 169 -19.59 13.53 -0.65
N GLU A 170 -18.70 13.61 0.34
CA GLU A 170 -17.31 13.21 0.16
C GLU A 170 -16.75 12.50 1.39
N VAL A 171 -16.12 11.34 1.15
CA VAL A 171 -15.51 10.51 2.18
C VAL A 171 -14.15 10.03 1.73
N THR A 172 -13.15 10.78 2.14
CA THR A 172 -11.74 10.40 2.07
C THR A 172 -11.50 9.18 2.94
N LYS A 173 -10.72 8.21 2.44
CA LYS A 173 -10.36 6.98 3.16
C LYS A 173 -8.87 6.72 3.01
N THR A 174 -8.22 6.39 4.11
CA THR A 174 -6.85 5.88 4.12
C THR A 174 -6.75 4.68 5.05
N PHE A 175 -5.70 3.88 4.91
CA PHE A 175 -5.41 2.80 5.84
C PHE A 175 -3.91 2.68 6.10
N TRP A 176 -3.57 2.09 7.23
CA TRP A 176 -2.21 1.81 7.67
C TRP A 176 -2.13 0.36 8.13
N VAL A 177 -1.08 -0.36 7.73
CA VAL A 177 -0.88 -1.77 8.08
C VAL A 177 0.18 -1.91 9.15
N ASP A 178 -0.16 -2.60 10.22
CA ASP A 178 0.74 -2.86 11.34
C ASP A 178 1.71 -4.00 11.01
N GLN A 179 2.84 -3.62 10.40
CA GLN A 179 3.94 -4.53 10.07
C GLN A 179 4.67 -5.09 11.30
N SER A 180 4.32 -4.68 12.53
CA SER A 180 4.89 -5.26 13.76
C SER A 180 4.18 -6.54 14.22
N LYS A 181 2.96 -6.78 13.71
CA LYS A 181 2.16 -7.94 14.08
C LYS A 181 2.51 -9.16 13.21
N PRO A 182 2.48 -10.38 13.78
CA PRO A 182 2.72 -11.61 13.03
C PRO A 182 1.54 -12.00 12.12
N GLN A 183 0.39 -11.37 12.29
CA GLN A 183 -0.82 -11.50 11.48
C GLN A 183 -1.26 -10.10 11.00
N LEU A 184 -1.94 -10.05 9.85
CA LEU A 184 -2.51 -8.83 9.29
C LEU A 184 -3.44 -8.11 10.28
N SER A 185 -2.95 -7.00 10.80
CA SER A 185 -3.71 -5.99 11.55
C SER A 185 -3.53 -4.65 10.85
N LEU A 186 -4.60 -3.87 10.76
CA LEU A 186 -4.57 -2.56 10.12
C LEU A 186 -5.48 -1.55 10.82
N ARG A 187 -5.29 -0.28 10.49
CA ARG A 187 -6.19 0.82 10.84
C ARG A 187 -6.80 1.34 9.56
N ILE A 188 -8.12 1.54 9.52
CA ILE A 188 -8.79 2.30 8.46
C ILE A 188 -9.30 3.57 9.09
N ALA A 189 -8.97 4.72 8.49
CA ALA A 189 -9.54 5.99 8.89
C ALA A 189 -10.31 6.62 7.72
N GLY A 190 -11.47 7.18 8.03
CA GLY A 190 -12.30 7.92 7.09
C GLY A 190 -12.65 9.29 7.66
N CYS A 191 -12.67 10.31 6.82
CA CYS A 191 -13.15 11.64 7.19
C CYS A 191 -14.44 11.92 6.42
N VAL A 192 -15.49 12.27 7.15
CA VAL A 192 -16.79 12.70 6.63
C VAL A 192 -16.92 14.20 6.81
N ALA A 193 -17.47 14.89 5.82
CA ALA A 193 -17.90 16.28 5.96
C ALA A 193 -19.44 16.34 6.03
N GLU A 194 -19.96 17.03 7.04
CA GLU A 194 -21.39 17.32 7.20
C GLU A 194 -21.68 18.73 6.65
N TYR A 195 -22.84 18.90 6.03
CA TYR A 195 -23.32 20.21 5.57
C TYR A 195 -24.02 20.97 6.70
N SER A 196 -24.00 22.29 6.64
CA SER A 196 -24.87 23.09 7.49
C SER A 196 -26.34 22.90 7.10
N ASP A 197 -27.19 22.54 8.06
CA ASP A 197 -28.65 22.65 7.91
C ASP A 197 -29.09 24.08 7.56
N SER A 198 -28.31 25.09 7.98
CA SER A 198 -28.62 26.51 7.73
C SER A 198 -28.14 27.03 6.37
N ASP A 199 -27.17 26.36 5.76
CA ASP A 199 -26.54 26.76 4.49
C ASP A 199 -25.95 25.53 3.77
N PRO A 200 -26.67 24.95 2.80
CA PRO A 200 -26.20 23.82 2.00
C PRO A 200 -24.96 24.12 1.12
N GLY A 201 -24.45 25.35 1.08
CA GLY A 201 -23.16 25.67 0.50
C GLY A 201 -21.97 25.50 1.46
N THR A 202 -22.21 25.54 2.77
CA THR A 202 -21.16 25.60 3.79
C THR A 202 -21.01 24.26 4.53
N LEU A 203 -19.81 23.69 4.47
CA LEU A 203 -19.40 22.55 5.30
C LEU A 203 -19.09 23.04 6.72
N THR A 204 -19.87 22.63 7.71
CA THR A 204 -19.77 23.11 9.10
C THR A 204 -18.80 22.30 9.94
N ASP A 205 -18.99 20.98 9.97
CA ASP A 205 -18.19 20.08 10.80
C ASP A 205 -17.70 18.88 10.00
N ARG A 206 -16.47 18.48 10.29
CA ARG A 206 -15.87 17.25 9.77
C ARG A 206 -15.64 16.28 10.91
N ARG A 207 -15.95 15.01 10.69
CA ARG A 207 -15.74 13.94 11.67
C ARG A 207 -14.79 12.90 11.08
N THR A 208 -13.68 12.64 11.76
CA THR A 208 -12.82 11.49 11.46
C THR A 208 -13.23 10.32 12.33
N PHE A 209 -13.44 9.18 11.70
CA PHE A 209 -13.59 7.90 12.37
C PHE A 209 -12.38 7.00 12.07
N VAL A 210 -12.05 6.12 13.01
CA VAL A 210 -10.97 5.13 12.89
C VAL A 210 -11.49 3.78 13.33
N TYR A 211 -11.26 2.77 12.50
CA TYR A 211 -11.51 1.37 12.80
C TYR A 211 -10.18 0.62 12.97
N HIS A 212 -10.12 -0.23 13.99
CA HIS A 212 -9.14 -1.29 14.10
C HIS A 212 -9.66 -2.49 13.31
N VAL A 213 -8.88 -3.05 12.38
CA VAL A 213 -9.28 -4.24 11.61
C VAL A 213 -8.25 -5.33 11.82
N ASP A 214 -8.69 -6.47 12.37
CA ASP A 214 -7.90 -7.68 12.55
C ASP A 214 -8.30 -8.73 11.51
N LEU A 215 -7.35 -9.53 11.04
CA LEU A 215 -7.67 -10.79 10.36
C LEU A 215 -8.03 -11.85 11.42
N VAL A 216 -9.14 -12.56 11.20
CA VAL A 216 -9.64 -13.62 12.10
C VAL A 216 -9.93 -14.88 11.29
N GLY A 217 -9.52 -16.04 11.80
CA GLY A 217 -9.57 -17.31 11.08
C GLY A 217 -8.30 -17.62 10.30
N HIS A 218 -8.34 -18.66 9.47
CA HIS A 218 -7.19 -19.18 8.72
C HIS A 218 -7.61 -19.64 7.31
N GLY A 219 -6.73 -19.50 6.34
CA GLY A 219 -6.95 -20.00 4.98
C GLY A 219 -8.24 -19.44 4.36
N SER A 220 -9.03 -20.26 3.67
CA SER A 220 -10.30 -19.80 3.05
C SER A 220 -11.41 -19.42 4.05
N ALA A 221 -11.21 -19.66 5.35
CA ALA A 221 -12.12 -19.21 6.41
C ALA A 221 -11.64 -17.91 7.11
N ALA A 222 -10.48 -17.37 6.73
CA ALA A 222 -10.01 -16.09 7.22
C ALA A 222 -10.93 -14.95 6.75
N THR A 223 -11.20 -13.98 7.62
CA THR A 223 -12.06 -12.81 7.37
C THR A 223 -11.49 -11.58 8.08
N LEU A 224 -11.75 -10.39 7.55
CA LEU A 224 -11.34 -9.13 8.17
C LEU A 224 -12.47 -8.60 9.05
N VAL A 225 -12.19 -8.45 10.34
CA VAL A 225 -13.16 -8.03 11.36
C VAL A 225 -12.77 -6.64 11.86
N ALA A 226 -13.64 -5.65 11.65
CA ALA A 226 -13.45 -4.31 12.18
C ALA A 226 -14.04 -4.14 13.57
N LYS A 227 -13.45 -3.20 14.32
CA LYS A 227 -13.94 -2.71 15.61
C LYS A 227 -13.81 -1.18 15.60
N PRO A 228 -14.86 -0.44 16.00
CA PRO A 228 -14.75 0.99 16.29
C PRO A 228 -13.56 1.26 17.22
N TYR A 229 -12.67 2.19 16.84
CA TYR A 229 -11.46 2.50 17.62
C TYR A 229 -11.48 3.95 18.15
N ALA A 230 -11.66 4.94 17.26
CA ALA A 230 -11.75 6.35 17.63
C ALA A 230 -12.76 7.09 16.73
N LEU A 231 -13.38 8.14 17.27
CA LEU A 231 -14.23 9.09 16.53
C LEU A 231 -13.96 10.48 17.08
N PHE A 232 -13.65 11.45 16.23
CA PHE A 232 -13.42 12.82 16.69
C PHE A 232 -13.81 13.88 15.65
N ALA A 233 -14.20 15.06 16.14
CA ALA A 233 -14.45 16.23 15.31
C ALA A 233 -13.12 16.91 14.94
N ASN A 234 -13.04 17.38 13.70
CA ASN A 234 -11.92 18.14 13.14
C ASN A 234 -12.38 19.59 12.86
N PRO A 235 -12.45 20.45 13.88
CA PRO A 235 -13.10 21.76 13.76
C PRO A 235 -12.40 22.71 12.78
N GLY A 236 -13.21 23.40 11.98
CA GLY A 236 -12.83 24.58 11.21
C GLY A 236 -13.64 24.76 9.92
N LEU A 237 -13.65 25.98 9.40
CA LEU A 237 -14.25 26.34 8.11
C LEU A 237 -13.11 26.46 7.09
N GLY A 238 -13.07 25.56 6.11
CA GLY A 238 -11.91 25.47 5.21
C GLY A 238 -12.08 24.52 4.05
N ASP A 239 -11.75 25.03 2.86
CA ASP A 239 -11.69 24.31 1.60
C ASP A 239 -10.43 23.44 1.59
N ARG A 240 -10.54 22.22 2.10
CA ARG A 240 -9.41 21.30 2.32
C ARG A 240 -9.22 20.32 1.16
N ASN A 241 -7.96 20.07 0.81
CA ASN A 241 -7.57 18.86 0.09
C ASN A 241 -7.83 17.59 0.92
N HIS A 242 -8.28 16.54 0.23
CA HIS A 242 -8.74 15.27 0.79
C HIS A 242 -7.61 14.29 1.11
N ASN A 243 -6.53 14.78 1.73
CA ASN A 243 -5.32 13.99 2.00
C ASN A 243 -5.00 14.00 3.49
N PHE A 244 -4.96 12.82 4.10
CA PHE A 244 -4.45 12.62 5.45
C PHE A 244 -3.65 11.31 5.56
N GLY A 245 -2.59 11.36 6.36
CA GLY A 245 -1.78 10.20 6.72
C GLY A 245 -2.29 9.54 7.99
N LEU A 246 -2.04 8.24 8.12
CA LEU A 246 -2.39 7.42 9.27
C LEU A 246 -1.19 6.55 9.66
N ASN A 247 -0.91 6.45 10.95
CA ASN A 247 -0.10 5.37 11.55
C ASN A 247 -0.85 4.74 12.73
N GLU A 248 -0.16 3.99 13.60
CA GLU A 248 -0.70 3.37 14.82
C GLU A 248 -1.37 4.36 15.81
N ARG A 249 -0.91 5.61 15.84
CA ARG A 249 -1.18 6.59 16.92
C ARG A 249 -1.79 7.90 16.45
N TYR A 250 -1.37 8.37 15.29
CA TYR A 250 -1.64 9.70 14.75
C TYR A 250 -2.37 9.64 13.42
N ILE A 251 -3.29 10.60 13.26
CA ILE A 251 -3.79 11.04 11.96
C ILE A 251 -3.23 12.43 11.71
N VAL A 252 -2.61 12.63 10.56
CA VAL A 252 -2.09 13.93 10.14
C VAL A 252 -2.89 14.40 8.94
N ASP A 253 -3.61 15.51 9.08
CA ASP A 253 -4.31 16.17 7.97
C ASP A 253 -3.64 17.48 7.58
N HIS A 254 -3.98 17.97 6.38
CA HIS A 254 -3.66 19.32 5.95
C HIS A 254 -4.90 20.21 5.99
N TRP A 255 -4.77 21.34 6.68
CA TRP A 255 -5.75 22.39 6.78
C TRP A 255 -5.31 23.59 5.94
N THR A 256 -6.20 24.08 5.07
CA THR A 256 -6.05 25.36 4.36
C THR A 256 -7.01 26.38 4.94
N VAL A 257 -6.48 27.51 5.43
CA VAL A 257 -7.32 28.66 5.82
C VAL A 257 -7.50 29.53 4.58
N ASN A 258 -8.72 29.62 4.07
CA ASN A 258 -9.10 30.68 3.13
C ASN A 258 -9.36 31.95 3.96
N ASN A 259 -8.36 32.82 4.06
CA ASN A 259 -8.60 34.21 4.42
C ASN A 259 -9.09 34.91 3.15
N ASP A 260 -10.39 35.21 3.05
CA ASP A 260 -10.99 35.86 1.86
C ASP A 260 -10.35 37.22 1.49
N TYR A 261 -9.58 37.80 2.41
CA TYR A 261 -8.88 39.07 2.24
C TYR A 261 -7.41 38.96 1.82
N GLU A 262 -6.80 37.77 1.86
CA GLU A 262 -5.37 37.59 1.55
C GLU A 262 -5.16 36.52 0.48
N SER A 263 -4.45 36.86 -0.59
CA SER A 263 -4.11 35.94 -1.69
C SER A 263 -3.13 34.82 -1.29
N VAL A 264 -2.66 34.80 -0.05
CA VAL A 264 -1.73 33.82 0.50
C VAL A 264 -2.50 32.78 1.30
N ARG A 265 -2.76 31.61 0.70
CA ARG A 265 -3.28 30.45 1.44
C ARG A 265 -2.22 29.94 2.41
N THR A 266 -2.44 30.07 3.71
CA THR A 266 -1.61 29.42 4.73
C THR A 266 -2.07 27.98 4.94
N GLY A 267 -1.16 27.04 4.70
CA GLY A 267 -1.31 25.64 5.05
C GLY A 267 -0.90 25.36 6.49
N GLN A 268 -1.67 24.54 7.19
CA GLN A 268 -1.32 24.00 8.50
C GLN A 268 -1.41 22.47 8.46
N LEU A 269 -0.40 21.78 8.95
CA LEU A 269 -0.52 20.36 9.28
C LEU A 269 -1.12 20.23 10.68
N ARG A 270 -2.05 19.30 10.88
CA ARG A 270 -2.62 18.99 12.19
C ARG A 270 -2.49 17.50 12.48
N ALA A 271 -1.73 17.14 13.52
CA ALA A 271 -1.64 15.77 14.00
C ALA A 271 -2.57 15.55 15.21
N TYR A 272 -3.47 14.58 15.10
CA TYR A 272 -4.39 14.17 16.16
C TYR A 272 -3.91 12.83 16.73
N ASP A 273 -3.60 12.78 18.02
CA ASP A 273 -3.29 11.53 18.74
C ASP A 273 -4.58 10.78 19.03
N TYR A 274 -5.02 9.97 18.08
CA TYR A 274 -6.29 9.26 18.20
C TYR A 274 -6.19 8.04 19.13
N SER A 275 -4.98 7.59 19.47
CA SER A 275 -4.78 6.53 20.48
C SER A 275 -5.09 6.99 21.91
N ALA A 276 -5.04 8.29 22.17
CA ALA A 276 -5.53 8.89 23.41
C ALA A 276 -7.06 9.03 23.47
N ILE A 277 -7.76 8.77 22.34
CA ILE A 277 -9.19 9.04 22.13
C ILE A 277 -9.96 7.71 21.87
N VAL A 278 -9.47 6.62 22.45
CA VAL A 278 -10.08 5.29 22.27
C VAL A 278 -11.50 5.26 22.83
N VAL A 279 -12.44 4.77 22.03
CA VAL A 279 -13.83 4.57 22.44
C VAL A 279 -13.89 3.39 23.42
N ASN A 280 -13.86 3.69 24.71
CA ASN A 280 -14.24 2.74 25.75
C ASN A 280 -15.71 2.36 25.55
N GLY A 281 -15.96 1.13 25.08
CA GLY A 281 -17.21 0.68 24.47
C GLY A 281 -18.42 0.52 25.38
N THR A 282 -18.63 1.41 26.36
CA THR A 282 -19.70 1.31 27.36
C THR A 282 -20.73 2.45 27.33
N SER A 283 -20.47 3.58 26.66
CA SER A 283 -21.47 4.66 26.55
C SER A 283 -21.11 5.71 25.50
N GLN A 284 -22.13 6.29 24.84
CA GLN A 284 -22.04 7.42 23.91
C GLN A 284 -21.69 8.76 24.63
N SER A 285 -20.57 8.80 25.36
CA SER A 285 -20.02 10.09 25.79
C SER A 285 -19.51 10.82 24.56
N HIS A 286 -20.33 11.73 24.01
CA HIS A 286 -19.94 12.64 22.95
C HIS A 286 -18.58 13.25 23.31
N LEU A 287 -17.56 12.98 22.49
CA LEU A 287 -16.22 13.47 22.73
C LEU A 287 -16.24 15.00 22.61
N THR A 288 -16.19 15.66 23.77
CA THR A 288 -16.23 17.12 23.86
C THR A 288 -15.06 17.70 23.08
N TYR A 289 -15.33 18.67 22.19
CA TYR A 289 -14.35 19.29 21.27
C TYR A 289 -13.02 19.69 21.95
N SER A 290 -13.02 20.03 23.25
CA SER A 290 -11.80 20.33 24.03
C SER A 290 -10.79 19.18 24.14
N ALA A 291 -11.18 17.93 23.85
CA ALA A 291 -10.29 16.77 23.97
C ALA A 291 -9.36 16.60 22.76
N THR A 292 -9.68 17.21 21.61
CA THR A 292 -9.04 16.90 20.32
C THR A 292 -7.92 17.86 19.93
N ASN A 293 -7.37 18.63 20.88
CA ASN A 293 -6.30 19.61 20.68
C ASN A 293 -5.16 19.07 19.79
N PRO A 294 -5.11 19.43 18.49
CA PRO A 294 -4.15 18.86 17.56
C PRO A 294 -2.77 19.48 17.79
N ILE A 295 -1.73 18.74 17.42
CA ILE A 295 -0.40 19.30 17.24
C ILE A 295 -0.42 20.03 15.89
N VAL A 296 -0.29 21.36 15.92
CA VAL A 296 -0.35 22.22 14.73
C VAL A 296 1.07 22.57 14.26
N TYR A 297 1.27 22.58 12.95
CA TYR A 297 2.51 23.05 12.32
C TYR A 297 2.20 23.89 11.08
N ASP A 298 2.63 25.14 11.08
CA ASP A 298 2.39 26.08 9.99
C ASP A 298 3.33 25.81 8.80
N LEU A 299 2.83 25.07 7.81
CA LEU A 299 3.53 24.78 6.57
C LEU A 299 3.25 25.89 5.54
N LYS A 300 4.02 26.98 5.65
CA LYS A 300 3.85 28.21 4.88
C LYS A 300 3.62 27.97 3.38
N SER A 301 2.57 28.59 2.85
CA SER A 301 2.23 28.71 1.42
C SER A 301 1.95 27.44 0.62
N SER A 302 2.15 26.23 1.15
CA SER A 302 2.03 25.00 0.37
C SER A 302 0.62 24.39 0.36
N LEU A 303 0.19 23.83 -0.76
CA LEU A 303 -0.91 22.86 -0.79
C LEU A 303 -0.33 21.46 -0.66
N CYS A 304 -0.77 20.68 0.33
CA CYS A 304 -0.36 19.29 0.46
C CYS A 304 -1.19 18.37 -0.45
N HIS A 305 -0.49 17.55 -1.25
CA HIS A 305 -1.10 16.55 -2.12
C HIS A 305 -1.02 15.12 -1.57
N VAL A 306 0.00 14.81 -0.77
CA VAL A 306 0.15 13.50 -0.13
C VAL A 306 0.71 13.68 1.28
N ILE A 307 0.19 12.88 2.21
CA ILE A 307 0.67 12.74 3.58
C ILE A 307 0.76 11.24 3.86
N ASN A 308 1.98 10.69 3.98
CA ASN A 308 2.19 9.25 4.17
C ASN A 308 3.19 9.02 5.31
N PHE A 309 2.83 8.16 6.27
CA PHE A 309 3.78 7.75 7.31
C PHE A 309 4.84 6.80 6.75
N ILE A 310 6.08 7.01 7.20
CA ILE A 310 7.29 6.33 6.70
C ILE A 310 7.70 5.21 7.67
N TYR A 311 7.80 5.56 8.95
CA TYR A 311 8.23 4.72 10.06
C TYR A 311 7.90 5.44 11.37
N GLY A 312 7.35 4.73 12.36
CA GLY A 312 6.96 5.34 13.64
C GLY A 312 6.15 6.61 13.44
N ASN A 313 6.59 7.71 14.06
CA ASN A 313 5.96 9.02 13.96
C ASN A 313 6.51 9.90 12.81
N THR A 314 7.43 9.38 11.99
CA THR A 314 7.98 10.10 10.83
C THR A 314 7.08 9.93 9.62
N PHE A 315 6.76 11.03 8.93
CA PHE A 315 5.89 11.06 7.75
C PHE A 315 6.44 12.00 6.67
N VAL A 316 6.12 11.70 5.41
CA VAL A 316 6.34 12.63 4.29
C VAL A 316 5.10 13.47 4.05
N VAL A 317 5.33 14.72 3.67
CA VAL A 317 4.34 15.62 3.07
C VAL A 317 4.89 16.12 1.74
N ILE A 318 4.05 16.13 0.71
CA ILE A 318 4.41 16.73 -0.58
C ILE A 318 3.61 18.01 -0.76
N GLY A 319 4.32 19.14 -0.75
CA GLY A 319 3.77 20.49 -0.90
C GLY A 319 4.09 21.08 -2.28
N THR A 320 3.31 22.07 -2.71
CA THR A 320 3.41 22.72 -4.03
C THR A 320 4.21 24.01 -4.10
N LEU A 321 4.47 24.66 -2.97
CA LEU A 321 5.05 26.01 -2.93
C LEU A 321 5.98 26.18 -1.71
N PRO A 322 7.30 25.94 -1.87
CA PRO A 322 7.95 25.35 -3.05
C PRO A 322 7.47 23.91 -3.31
N ASP A 323 7.52 23.46 -4.57
CA ASP A 323 7.38 22.04 -4.92
C ASP A 323 8.50 21.27 -4.18
N ALA A 324 8.13 20.52 -3.14
CA ALA A 324 9.09 19.93 -2.21
C ALA A 324 8.49 18.73 -1.46
N VAL A 325 9.36 17.76 -1.13
CA VAL A 325 9.05 16.71 -0.14
C VAL A 325 9.62 17.13 1.21
N TYR A 326 8.73 17.27 2.18
CA TYR A 326 9.04 17.57 3.57
C TYR A 326 9.01 16.24 4.34
N VAL A 327 10.10 15.89 5.01
CA VAL A 327 10.15 14.77 5.95
C VAL A 327 9.99 15.36 7.35
N LEU A 328 8.90 15.00 8.03
CA LEU A 328 8.52 15.53 9.33
C LEU A 328 8.37 14.40 10.35
N GLU A 329 8.49 14.71 11.64
CA GLU A 329 8.31 13.78 12.76
C GLU A 329 7.37 14.39 13.80
N VAL A 330 6.38 13.63 14.26
CA VAL A 330 5.58 14.01 15.44
C VAL A 330 6.34 13.59 16.71
N ASP A 331 6.78 14.57 17.50
CA ASP A 331 7.36 14.34 18.81
C ASP A 331 6.24 14.15 19.85
N PRO A 332 6.11 12.94 20.45
CA PRO A 332 5.08 12.66 21.44
C PRO A 332 5.31 13.33 22.80
N GLU A 333 6.56 13.69 23.12
CA GLU A 333 6.93 14.28 24.42
C GLU A 333 6.71 15.79 24.41
N THR A 334 7.22 16.48 23.40
CA THR A 334 7.03 17.95 23.26
C THR A 334 5.69 18.33 22.65
N ARG A 335 4.93 17.36 22.13
CA ARG A 335 3.69 17.58 21.34
C ARG A 335 3.91 18.59 20.21
N SER A 336 4.98 18.42 19.46
CA SER A 336 5.35 19.25 18.32
C SER A 336 5.55 18.42 17.04
N ILE A 337 5.50 19.06 15.88
CA ILE A 337 5.97 18.47 14.62
C ILE A 337 7.31 19.11 14.30
N MET A 338 8.33 18.27 14.14
CA MET A 338 9.67 18.70 13.73
C MET A 338 9.85 18.46 12.24
N LEU A 339 10.41 19.45 11.53
CA LEU A 339 10.90 19.27 10.18
C LEU A 339 12.31 18.67 10.23
N LEU A 340 12.48 17.46 9.67
CA LEU A 340 13.77 16.78 9.61
C LEU A 340 14.53 17.12 8.33
N HIS A 341 13.86 17.06 7.17
CA HIS A 341 14.47 17.30 5.87
C HIS A 341 13.50 18.01 4.91
N ILE A 342 14.03 18.86 4.03
CA ILE A 342 13.36 19.38 2.83
C ILE A 342 14.12 18.84 1.62
N ILE A 343 13.39 18.35 0.63
CA ILE A 343 13.92 17.90 -0.65
C ILE A 343 13.19 18.69 -1.73
N GLU A 344 13.85 19.73 -2.25
CA GLU A 344 13.33 20.49 -3.39
C GLU A 344 13.16 19.56 -4.60
N THR A 345 12.01 19.67 -5.27
CA THR A 345 11.69 18.80 -6.41
C THR A 345 10.81 19.54 -7.42
N SER A 346 10.79 19.09 -8.66
CA SER A 346 9.80 19.54 -9.66
C SER A 346 8.69 18.52 -9.87
N CYS A 347 8.61 17.54 -8.96
CA CYS A 347 7.66 16.43 -9.01
C CYS A 347 6.37 16.74 -8.28
N ARG A 348 5.26 16.47 -8.96
CA ARG A 348 3.90 16.74 -8.48
C ARG A 348 3.14 15.48 -8.08
N ILE A 349 3.69 14.33 -8.44
CA ILE A 349 3.06 13.02 -8.27
C ILE A 349 4.05 12.12 -7.57
N CYS A 350 3.57 11.39 -6.58
CA CYS A 350 4.34 10.38 -5.87
C CYS A 350 3.61 9.05 -5.81
N SER A 351 4.36 8.03 -5.45
CA SER A 351 3.83 6.75 -5.02
C SER A 351 3.35 6.75 -3.57
N ASP A 352 2.74 5.63 -3.17
CA ASP A 352 2.80 5.18 -1.78
C ASP A 352 4.26 5.09 -1.28
N VAL A 353 4.47 5.20 0.04
CA VAL A 353 5.77 4.93 0.66
C VAL A 353 5.91 3.43 0.90
N VAL A 354 6.99 2.82 0.40
CA VAL A 354 7.32 1.41 0.62
C VAL A 354 8.31 1.30 1.77
N ARG A 355 7.96 0.48 2.77
CA ARG A 355 8.88 0.04 3.82
C ARG A 355 9.28 -1.41 3.59
N PHE A 356 10.57 -1.70 3.77
CA PHE A 356 11.12 -3.05 3.66
C PHE A 356 11.29 -3.64 5.05
N PRO A 357 10.76 -4.84 5.33
CA PRO A 357 11.07 -5.54 6.56
C PRO A 357 12.58 -5.70 6.75
N GLY A 358 13.09 -5.31 7.92
CA GLY A 358 14.51 -5.43 8.28
C GLY A 358 15.45 -4.35 7.73
N LEU A 359 15.02 -3.47 6.83
CA LEU A 359 15.82 -2.29 6.45
C LEU A 359 15.46 -1.08 7.33
N SER A 360 16.47 -0.29 7.70
CA SER A 360 16.33 0.97 8.42
C SER A 360 16.04 2.15 7.48
N GLU A 361 15.30 1.90 6.40
CA GLU A 361 14.91 2.88 5.39
C GLU A 361 13.56 2.53 4.75
N SER A 362 12.93 3.54 4.18
CA SER A 362 11.75 3.44 3.35
C SER A 362 11.99 4.18 2.04
N ARG A 363 11.26 3.83 0.98
CA ARG A 363 11.47 4.37 -0.36
C ARG A 363 10.17 4.88 -0.97
N MET A 364 10.25 5.92 -1.80
CA MET A 364 9.13 6.45 -2.57
C MET A 364 9.61 6.95 -3.92
N VAL A 365 8.77 6.85 -4.95
CA VAL A 365 9.03 7.39 -6.29
C VAL A 365 8.27 8.69 -6.44
N LEU A 366 8.92 9.63 -7.11
CA LEU A 366 8.38 10.88 -7.59
C LEU A 366 8.46 10.92 -9.12
N VAL A 367 7.47 11.57 -9.75
CA VAL A 367 7.52 11.88 -11.19
C VAL A 367 7.43 13.39 -11.40
N GLY A 368 8.41 13.91 -12.12
CA GLY A 368 8.60 15.31 -12.45
C GLY A 368 7.57 15.88 -13.43
N SER A 369 7.42 17.20 -13.41
CA SER A 369 6.87 17.96 -14.55
C SER A 369 7.83 17.93 -15.75
N ASN A 370 9.14 18.02 -15.48
CA ASN A 370 10.19 17.55 -16.38
C ASN A 370 10.25 16.01 -16.33
N PRO A 371 10.68 15.32 -17.40
CA PRO A 371 10.53 13.87 -17.60
C PRO A 371 11.37 12.95 -16.67
N ILE A 372 11.80 13.45 -15.52
CA ILE A 372 12.66 12.75 -14.57
C ILE A 372 11.79 11.98 -13.57
N VAL A 373 12.08 10.69 -13.44
CA VAL A 373 11.58 9.81 -12.38
C VAL A 373 12.64 9.79 -11.29
N LEU A 374 12.30 10.27 -10.09
CA LEU A 374 13.21 10.31 -8.95
C LEU A 374 12.79 9.24 -7.93
N GLY A 375 13.75 8.46 -7.46
CA GLY A 375 13.63 7.67 -6.25
C GLY A 375 14.10 8.50 -5.05
N ILE A 376 13.37 8.45 -3.94
CA ILE A 376 13.81 8.98 -2.66
C ILE A 376 13.97 7.81 -1.69
N VAL A 377 15.14 7.74 -1.05
CA VAL A 377 15.48 6.78 0.00
C VAL A 377 15.57 7.51 1.33
N ILE A 378 14.59 7.26 2.20
CA ILE A 378 14.38 7.95 3.47
C ILE A 378 14.83 7.03 4.62
N PRO A 379 15.97 7.31 5.27
CA PRO A 379 16.42 6.53 6.41
C PRO A 379 15.47 6.74 7.61
N HIS A 380 15.28 5.69 8.41
CA HIS A 380 14.50 5.77 9.67
C HIS A 380 15.27 6.48 10.79
N HIS A 381 16.59 6.64 10.63
CA HIS A 381 17.44 7.32 11.60
C HIS A 381 17.63 8.80 11.22
N LYS A 382 16.99 9.71 11.96
CA LYS A 382 16.90 11.16 11.67
C LYS A 382 18.22 11.92 11.42
N ASN A 383 19.36 11.40 11.88
CA ASN A 383 20.68 12.01 11.62
C ASN A 383 21.32 11.57 10.28
N VAL A 384 20.71 10.63 9.55
CA VAL A 384 21.17 10.19 8.23
C VAL A 384 20.40 11.01 7.18
N PRO A 385 21.06 11.65 6.20
CA PRO A 385 20.37 12.45 5.21
C PRO A 385 19.55 11.59 4.25
N VAL A 386 18.41 12.12 3.82
CA VAL A 386 17.61 11.53 2.73
C VAL A 386 18.40 11.59 1.43
N THR A 387 18.40 10.49 0.67
CA THR A 387 19.10 10.40 -0.61
C THR A 387 18.12 10.40 -1.78
N THR A 388 18.43 11.14 -2.83
CA THR A 388 17.69 11.13 -4.10
C THR A 388 18.48 10.37 -5.18
N VAL A 389 17.78 9.59 -5.98
CA VAL A 389 18.34 8.77 -7.06
C VAL A 389 17.57 9.09 -8.34
N LYS A 390 18.26 9.50 -9.41
CA LYS A 390 17.62 9.58 -10.74
C LYS A 390 17.40 8.17 -11.25
N LEU A 391 16.14 7.75 -11.30
CA LEU A 391 15.76 6.44 -11.81
C LEU A 391 15.76 6.50 -13.33
N ALA A 392 14.83 7.24 -13.92
CA ALA A 392 14.67 7.32 -15.36
C ALA A 392 14.53 8.75 -15.87
N GLU A 393 14.74 8.91 -17.17
CA GLU A 393 14.38 10.08 -17.96
C GLU A 393 13.53 9.61 -19.13
N VAL A 394 12.35 10.18 -19.26
CA VAL A 394 11.25 9.63 -20.06
C VAL A 394 10.83 10.65 -21.12
N ASN A 395 11.37 10.55 -22.35
CA ASN A 395 11.31 11.56 -23.43
C ASN A 395 9.90 11.97 -23.97
N TYR A 396 8.84 11.84 -23.20
CA TYR A 396 7.47 12.26 -23.51
C TYR A 396 7.01 13.46 -22.67
N THR A 397 6.23 14.34 -23.29
CA THR A 397 5.52 15.44 -22.63
C THR A 397 4.21 14.95 -22.02
N TRP A 398 4.27 14.53 -20.76
CA TRP A 398 3.11 14.01 -20.02
C TRP A 398 2.15 15.16 -19.64
N THR A 399 0.98 15.23 -20.27
CA THR A 399 -0.02 16.28 -20.00
C THR A 399 -0.95 15.95 -18.83
N ARG A 400 -1.22 14.66 -18.59
CA ARG A 400 -2.01 14.15 -17.46
C ARG A 400 -1.45 12.80 -17.00
N GLN A 401 -1.44 12.57 -15.70
CA GLN A 401 -1.05 11.33 -15.03
C GLN A 401 -1.98 11.15 -13.82
N ARG A 402 -2.38 9.91 -13.49
CA ARG A 402 -3.41 9.65 -12.47
C ARG A 402 -2.96 8.83 -11.26
N SER A 403 -2.05 7.87 -11.44
CA SER A 403 -1.57 7.02 -10.34
C SER A 403 -0.13 6.59 -10.58
N LEU A 404 0.63 6.50 -9.49
CA LEU A 404 2.05 6.13 -9.48
C LEU A 404 2.26 5.14 -8.32
N THR A 405 3.10 4.12 -8.50
CA THR A 405 3.37 3.15 -7.44
C THR A 405 4.83 2.69 -7.46
N ALA A 406 5.54 3.04 -6.38
CA ALA A 406 6.89 2.58 -6.06
C ALA A 406 6.79 1.24 -5.35
N LEU A 407 7.72 0.33 -5.63
CA LEU A 407 7.42 -1.08 -5.48
C LEU A 407 8.69 -1.89 -5.20
N GLY A 408 9.10 -1.92 -3.93
CA GLY A 408 10.28 -2.67 -3.52
C GLY A 408 11.53 -2.19 -4.29
N THR A 409 12.28 -3.11 -4.88
CA THR A 409 13.43 -2.79 -5.74
C THR A 409 13.07 -2.41 -7.18
N SER A 410 11.79 -2.14 -7.47
CA SER A 410 11.26 -1.85 -8.81
C SER A 410 10.33 -0.64 -8.78
N VAL A 411 9.97 -0.12 -9.96
CA VAL A 411 9.10 1.05 -10.11
C VAL A 411 8.09 0.82 -11.24
N SER A 412 6.81 0.73 -10.91
CA SER A 412 5.75 0.63 -11.91
C SER A 412 5.10 1.99 -12.11
N LEU A 413 5.17 2.50 -13.33
CA LEU A 413 4.61 3.78 -13.73
C LEU A 413 3.33 3.52 -14.53
N PHE A 414 2.17 3.72 -13.92
CA PHE A 414 0.92 3.70 -14.66
C PHE A 414 0.67 5.07 -15.30
N PHE A 415 0.50 5.09 -16.61
CA PHE A 415 0.19 6.31 -17.33
C PHE A 415 -1.11 6.19 -18.10
N GLN A 416 -1.88 7.26 -18.13
CA GLN A 416 -3.00 7.42 -19.05
C GLN A 416 -2.67 8.53 -20.03
N LEU A 417 -2.45 8.16 -21.29
CA LEU A 417 -2.29 9.11 -22.38
C LEU A 417 -3.68 9.46 -22.95
N GLU A 418 -4.11 10.71 -22.77
CA GLU A 418 -5.24 11.25 -23.54
C GLU A 418 -4.80 11.49 -24.99
N PHE A 419 -5.27 10.65 -25.90
CA PHE A 419 -5.01 10.74 -27.34
C PHE A 419 -6.22 11.39 -28.03
N TYR A 420 -6.18 12.71 -28.18
CA TYR A 420 -7.30 13.56 -28.60
C TYR A 420 -8.51 13.47 -27.65
N ARG A 421 -9.49 14.37 -27.81
CA ARG A 421 -10.63 14.56 -26.86
C ARG A 421 -11.60 13.38 -26.72
N SER A 422 -11.31 12.22 -27.33
CA SER A 422 -12.25 11.10 -27.46
C SER A 422 -11.69 9.74 -27.06
N PHE A 423 -10.37 9.58 -26.88
CA PHE A 423 -9.76 8.29 -26.54
C PHE A 423 -8.62 8.45 -25.52
N SER A 424 -8.67 7.69 -24.43
CA SER A 424 -7.58 7.62 -23.46
C SER A 424 -6.89 6.27 -23.49
N LEU A 425 -5.68 6.21 -24.06
CA LEU A 425 -4.85 5.02 -24.02
C LEU A 425 -4.17 4.91 -22.66
N ASN A 426 -4.60 3.94 -21.86
CA ASN A 426 -3.90 3.54 -20.65
C ASN A 426 -2.66 2.73 -21.04
N ILE A 427 -1.47 3.27 -20.82
CA ILE A 427 -0.22 2.54 -21.02
C ILE A 427 0.43 2.32 -19.65
N PHE A 428 0.51 1.06 -19.26
CA PHE A 428 1.19 0.65 -18.05
C PHE A 428 2.66 0.37 -18.36
N TRP A 429 3.57 1.14 -17.77
CA TRP A 429 5.01 0.95 -17.89
C TRP A 429 5.53 0.34 -16.60
N ILE A 430 6.47 -0.60 -16.69
CA ILE A 430 7.24 -1.05 -15.54
C ILE A 430 8.71 -0.83 -15.81
N LEU A 431 9.30 -0.01 -14.97
CA LEU A 431 10.74 0.21 -14.88
C LEU A 431 11.25 -0.68 -13.75
N ASN A 432 11.72 -1.88 -14.10
CA ASN A 432 12.51 -2.65 -13.15
C ASN A 432 13.89 -1.99 -13.07
N GLN A 433 14.17 -1.36 -11.93
CA GLN A 433 15.39 -0.60 -11.71
C GLN A 433 15.81 -0.69 -10.25
N SER A 434 16.98 -1.28 -10.04
CA SER A 434 17.62 -1.33 -8.73
C SER A 434 17.77 0.06 -8.13
N TRP A 435 17.42 0.16 -6.86
CA TRP A 435 17.62 1.33 -6.00
C TRP A 435 19.02 1.36 -5.37
N ASP A 436 19.84 0.33 -5.62
CA ASP A 436 21.22 0.27 -5.17
C ASP A 436 22.02 1.38 -5.86
N ILE A 437 22.37 2.41 -5.09
CA ILE A 437 23.17 3.57 -5.49
C ILE A 437 24.52 3.13 -6.10
N LEU A 438 25.03 1.95 -5.72
CA LEU A 438 26.30 1.40 -6.19
C LEU A 438 26.18 0.62 -7.51
N GLN A 439 24.97 0.30 -7.99
CA GLN A 439 24.74 -0.44 -9.22
C GLN A 439 23.91 0.39 -10.22
N PRO A 440 24.54 1.26 -11.01
CA PRO A 440 23.84 2.11 -11.97
C PRO A 440 23.08 1.28 -13.02
N SER A 441 21.75 1.43 -12.98
CA SER A 441 20.75 1.13 -14.01
C SER A 441 21.14 0.13 -15.12
N ARG A 442 20.62 -1.09 -15.03
CA ARG A 442 20.21 -1.82 -16.25
C ARG A 442 18.79 -1.37 -16.58
N GLN A 443 18.61 -0.69 -17.70
CA GLN A 443 17.28 -0.38 -18.22
C GLN A 443 16.64 -1.68 -18.73
N VAL A 444 15.77 -2.30 -17.92
CA VAL A 444 14.93 -3.40 -18.38
C VAL A 444 13.85 -2.80 -19.29
N GLY A 445 13.73 -3.32 -20.50
CA GLY A 445 12.85 -2.77 -21.53
C GLY A 445 11.36 -2.86 -21.18
N ASN A 446 10.52 -2.17 -21.95
CA ASN A 446 9.06 -2.12 -21.77
C ASN A 446 8.47 -3.53 -21.64
N VAL A 447 8.07 -3.92 -20.43
CA VAL A 447 7.54 -5.26 -20.15
C VAL A 447 6.09 -5.43 -20.65
N PHE A 448 5.37 -4.33 -20.88
CA PHE A 448 3.95 -4.30 -21.23
C PHE A 448 3.67 -3.36 -22.41
N ASP A 449 3.26 -3.93 -23.55
CA ASP A 449 2.62 -3.23 -24.67
C ASP A 449 1.29 -3.94 -25.01
N THR A 450 0.48 -4.15 -23.97
CA THR A 450 -0.89 -4.64 -24.11
C THR A 450 -1.84 -3.47 -23.95
N SER A 451 -2.49 -3.08 -25.04
CA SER A 451 -3.59 -2.12 -25.02
C SER A 451 -4.76 -2.66 -24.19
N MET A 452 -4.81 -2.27 -22.92
CA MET A 452 -6.01 -2.48 -22.11
C MET A 452 -7.11 -1.51 -22.56
N ASP A 453 -8.36 -1.89 -22.31
CA ASP A 453 -9.52 -1.09 -22.71
C ASP A 453 -9.36 0.36 -22.21
N THR A 454 -9.52 1.30 -23.14
CA THR A 454 -9.27 2.73 -22.96
C THR A 454 -10.17 3.37 -21.90
N ASN A 455 -11.22 2.65 -21.48
CA ASN A 455 -12.26 3.12 -20.59
C ASN A 455 -12.07 2.73 -19.11
N SER A 456 -10.89 2.29 -18.69
CA SER A 456 -10.60 1.92 -17.29
C SER A 456 -9.51 2.75 -16.63
N GLU A 457 -9.54 2.86 -15.30
CA GLU A 457 -8.55 3.49 -14.45
C GLU A 457 -7.90 2.43 -13.55
N LEU A 458 -6.57 2.45 -13.39
CA LEU A 458 -5.91 1.57 -12.41
C LEU A 458 -6.27 2.05 -11.00
N ALA A 459 -7.16 1.31 -10.35
CA ALA A 459 -7.66 1.64 -9.02
C ALA A 459 -6.75 1.12 -7.92
N SER A 460 -6.13 -0.06 -8.10
CA SER A 460 -5.13 -0.58 -7.17
C SER A 460 -4.20 -1.61 -7.79
N PHE A 461 -3.05 -1.84 -7.16
CA PHE A 461 -2.03 -2.78 -7.61
C PHE A 461 -1.26 -3.39 -6.42
N ASP A 462 -0.98 -4.69 -6.46
CA ASP A 462 -0.04 -5.37 -5.56
C ASP A 462 1.01 -6.11 -6.41
N GLN A 463 2.26 -5.63 -6.38
CA GLN A 463 3.35 -6.25 -7.11
C GLN A 463 3.70 -7.65 -6.61
N SER A 464 3.53 -7.91 -5.30
CA SER A 464 4.13 -9.06 -4.65
C SER A 464 3.50 -10.35 -5.15
N ILE A 465 2.24 -10.27 -5.56
CA ILE A 465 1.48 -11.37 -6.14
C ILE A 465 1.12 -11.16 -7.61
N GLY A 466 1.58 -10.05 -8.23
CA GLY A 466 1.27 -9.70 -9.61
C GLY A 466 -0.23 -9.45 -9.86
N ARG A 467 -0.89 -8.61 -9.06
CA ARG A 467 -2.36 -8.40 -9.17
C ARG A 467 -2.72 -6.94 -9.35
N LEU A 468 -3.42 -6.63 -10.44
CA LEU A 468 -3.97 -5.31 -10.74
C LEU A 468 -5.49 -5.28 -10.55
N VAL A 469 -6.04 -4.13 -10.18
CA VAL A 469 -7.47 -3.85 -10.08
C VAL A 469 -7.78 -2.61 -10.90
N TYR A 470 -8.59 -2.77 -11.93
CA TYR A 470 -9.06 -1.69 -12.79
C TYR A 470 -10.52 -1.36 -12.49
N ARG A 471 -10.84 -0.07 -12.41
CA ARG A 471 -12.22 0.46 -12.31
C ARG A 471 -12.61 1.09 -13.66
N PRO A 472 -13.70 0.67 -14.32
CA PRO A 472 -14.18 1.33 -15.53
C PRO A 472 -14.69 2.74 -15.22
N TYR A 473 -14.59 3.67 -16.17
CA TYR A 473 -15.17 5.01 -16.04
C TYR A 473 -16.71 5.02 -16.03
N ARG A 474 -17.33 3.91 -16.45
CA ARG A 474 -18.78 3.72 -16.47
C ARG A 474 -19.09 2.29 -16.03
N GLY A 475 -19.84 2.17 -14.94
CA GLY A 475 -20.26 0.89 -14.36
C GLY A 475 -19.54 0.56 -13.04
N ASP A 476 -20.06 -0.44 -12.34
CA ASP A 476 -19.66 -0.81 -10.98
C ASP A 476 -18.76 -2.05 -10.94
N ASP A 477 -18.56 -2.72 -12.08
CA ASP A 477 -17.80 -3.97 -12.17
C ASP A 477 -16.28 -3.67 -12.25
N LEU A 478 -15.49 -4.20 -11.32
CA LEU A 478 -14.03 -4.07 -11.33
C LEU A 478 -13.38 -5.20 -12.15
N SER A 479 -12.33 -4.88 -12.89
CA SER A 479 -11.54 -5.86 -13.65
C SER A 479 -10.27 -6.23 -12.88
N ILE A 480 -10.25 -7.44 -12.31
CA ILE A 480 -9.11 -8.00 -11.57
C ILE A 480 -8.20 -8.73 -12.55
N ILE A 481 -6.94 -8.33 -12.65
CA ILE A 481 -5.97 -8.94 -13.55
C ILE A 481 -4.85 -9.56 -12.72
N ASP A 482 -4.82 -10.89 -12.70
CA ASP A 482 -3.73 -11.68 -12.13
C ASP A 482 -2.68 -11.98 -13.21
N LEU A 483 -1.41 -11.76 -12.91
CA LEU A 483 -0.29 -12.16 -13.76
C LEU A 483 0.08 -13.61 -13.47
N VAL A 484 0.05 -14.43 -14.52
CA VAL A 484 0.20 -15.89 -14.48
C VAL A 484 1.33 -16.34 -15.41
#